data_AF-A0A558DL38-F1
#
_entry.id   AF-A0A558DL38-F1
#
_cell.length_a   1.000
_cell.length_b   1.000
_cell.length_c   1.000
_cell.angle_alpha   90.00
_cell.angle_beta   90.00
_cell.angle_gamma   90.00
#
_symmetry.space_group_name_H-M   'P 1'
#
loop_
_entity.id
_entity.type
_entity.pdbx_description
1 polymer ?
#
loop_
_entity_poly.entity_id
_entity_poly.type
_entity_poly.pdbx_seq_one_letter_code
_entity_poly.pdbx_strand_id
1 'polypeptide(L)'
;MTTPHIKTALPIRRYQLGSFLVNILGEIQSDDSAQYHFIMALLDEGEENPSLYVTAELNMPNQRSEGRYQVRVLLDNQEKVMGSGDEWGDIENFSLFSMGIAAKLYQLGDEEPRRLL
;
A
#
# COMPACT_ATOMS: atom_id res chain seq x y z
N MET A 1 -4.91 0.21 13.67
CA MET A 1 -3.73 1.09 13.52
C MET A 1 -4.10 2.16 12.51
N THR A 2 -3.73 3.43 12.73
CA THR A 2 -4.18 4.51 11.83
C THR A 2 -3.13 4.92 10.81
N THR A 3 -1.85 4.82 11.14
CA THR A 3 -0.71 5.09 10.26
C THR A 3 0.40 4.08 10.53
N PRO A 4 1.06 3.49 9.50
CA PRO A 4 2.18 2.57 9.72
C PRO A 4 3.39 3.24 10.38
N HIS A 5 3.93 2.65 11.45
CA HIS A 5 5.13 3.15 12.14
C HIS A 5 6.39 2.54 11.49
N ILE A 6 6.76 3.05 10.33
CA ILE A 6 7.90 2.56 9.55
C ILE A 6 9.21 3.12 10.13
N LYS A 7 10.13 2.24 10.50
CA LYS A 7 11.50 2.62 10.88
C LYS A 7 12.39 2.81 9.66
N THR A 8 12.35 1.83 8.76
CA THR A 8 13.10 1.85 7.50
C THR A 8 12.29 1.10 6.44
N ALA A 9 12.42 1.52 5.18
CA ALA A 9 11.89 0.80 4.04
C ALA A 9 12.64 1.25 2.77
N LEU A 10 12.67 0.39 1.76
CA LEU A 10 13.22 0.72 0.45
C LEU A 10 12.10 1.02 -0.55
N PRO A 11 12.15 2.17 -1.25
CA PRO A 11 11.25 2.41 -2.38
C PRO A 11 11.64 1.50 -3.54
N ILE A 12 10.78 0.53 -3.84
CA ILE A 12 11.00 -0.47 -4.89
C ILE A 12 10.29 -0.12 -6.20
N ARG A 13 9.21 0.67 -6.15
CA ARG A 13 8.56 1.29 -7.33
C ARG A 13 8.04 2.68 -7.01
N ARG A 14 8.03 3.54 -8.00
CA ARG A 14 7.40 4.87 -7.90
C ARG A 14 6.52 5.14 -9.09
N TYR A 15 5.38 5.77 -8.83
CA TYR A 15 4.47 6.22 -9.88
C TYR A 15 4.04 7.65 -9.62
N GLN A 16 3.77 8.38 -10.70
CA GLN A 16 3.03 9.63 -10.67
C GLN A 16 1.62 9.36 -11.19
N LEU A 17 0.61 9.82 -10.45
CA LEU A 17 -0.80 9.68 -10.82
C LEU A 17 -1.46 11.06 -10.65
N GLY A 18 -1.61 11.81 -11.74
CA GLY A 18 -1.95 13.24 -11.67
C GLY A 18 -0.92 14.03 -10.85
N SER A 19 -1.38 14.76 -9.83
CA SER A 19 -0.53 15.44 -8.85
C SER A 19 0.01 14.52 -7.76
N PHE A 20 -0.46 13.27 -7.67
CA PHE A 20 -0.05 12.40 -6.58
C PHE A 20 1.23 11.63 -6.89
N LEU A 21 2.04 11.44 -5.86
CA LEU A 21 3.17 10.51 -5.87
C LEU A 21 2.79 9.23 -5.12
N VAL A 22 2.96 8.10 -5.81
CA VAL A 22 2.76 6.76 -5.25
C VAL A 22 4.13 6.13 -5.02
N ASN A 23 4.46 5.81 -3.78
CA ASN A 23 5.64 5.05 -3.42
C ASN A 23 5.23 3.63 -3.01
N ILE A 24 5.73 2.61 -3.73
CA ILE A 24 5.67 1.22 -3.28
C ILE A 24 6.97 0.92 -2.54
N LEU A 25 6.84 0.55 -1.28
CA LEU A 25 7.90 0.26 -0.35
C LEU A 25 8.00 -1.25 -0.11
N GLY A 26 9.22 -1.75 -0.02
CA GLY A 26 9.56 -3.11 0.41
C GLY A 26 10.71 -3.09 1.41
N GLU A 27 11.16 -4.27 1.85
CA GLU A 27 12.20 -4.42 2.88
C GLU A 27 11.90 -3.57 4.13
N ILE A 28 10.68 -3.70 4.63
CA ILE A 28 10.12 -2.81 5.64
C ILE A 28 10.50 -3.30 7.04
N GLN A 29 11.04 -2.40 7.86
CA GLN A 29 11.15 -2.57 9.31
C GLN A 29 10.18 -1.63 10.00
N SER A 30 9.41 -2.15 10.96
CA SER A 30 8.39 -1.40 11.68
C SER A 30 8.29 -1.91 13.12
N ASP A 31 7.79 -1.05 14.01
CA ASP A 31 7.41 -1.42 15.38
C ASP A 31 5.97 -1.91 15.49
N ASP A 32 5.23 -1.93 14.37
CA ASP A 32 3.87 -2.42 14.33
C ASP A 32 3.84 -3.94 14.54
N SER A 33 2.72 -4.42 15.10
CA SER A 33 2.46 -5.87 15.20
C SER A 33 2.26 -6.54 13.83
N ALA A 34 1.90 -5.76 12.81
CA ALA A 34 1.74 -6.23 11.44
C ALA A 34 3.09 -6.43 10.78
N GLN A 35 3.27 -7.58 10.12
CA GLN A 35 4.46 -7.85 9.34
C GLN A 35 4.24 -7.43 7.90
N TYR A 36 4.73 -6.25 7.52
CA TYR A 36 4.56 -5.73 6.17
C TYR A 36 5.47 -6.41 5.17
N HIS A 37 4.87 -6.87 4.08
CA HIS A 37 5.57 -7.34 2.89
C HIS A 37 5.74 -6.18 1.89
N PHE A 38 4.66 -5.43 1.63
CA PHE A 38 4.69 -4.19 0.85
C PHE A 38 3.83 -3.11 1.51
N ILE A 39 4.20 -1.85 1.29
CA ILE A 39 3.38 -0.68 1.62
C ILE A 39 3.32 0.23 0.40
N MET A 40 2.12 0.58 -0.05
CA MET A 40 1.90 1.72 -0.92
C MET A 40 1.60 2.93 -0.04
N ALA A 41 2.33 4.02 -0.25
CA ALA A 41 2.06 5.32 0.35
C ALA A 41 1.76 6.34 -0.77
N LEU A 42 0.60 6.98 -0.69
CA LEU A 42 0.18 8.04 -1.59
C LEU A 42 0.44 9.40 -0.92
N LEU A 43 1.19 10.26 -1.59
CA LEU A 43 1.46 11.63 -1.17
C LEU A 43 0.85 12.58 -2.19
N ASP A 44 0.25 13.66 -1.71
CA ASP A 44 -0.08 14.81 -2.57
C ASP A 44 1.20 15.60 -2.88
N GLU A 45 1.19 16.32 -3.99
CA GLU A 45 2.33 17.14 -4.41
C GLU A 45 2.63 18.23 -3.37
N GLY A 46 3.83 18.19 -2.80
CA GLY A 46 4.27 19.17 -1.80
C GLY A 46 3.94 18.79 -0.35
N GLU A 47 3.22 17.69 -0.12
CA GLU A 47 2.96 17.18 1.22
C GLU A 47 4.05 16.20 1.68
N GLU A 48 4.42 16.27 2.97
CA GLU A 48 5.40 15.36 3.57
C GLU A 48 4.75 14.06 4.07
N ASN A 49 3.46 14.12 4.43
CA ASN A 49 2.74 13.02 5.04
C ASN A 49 1.83 12.32 4.02
N PRO A 50 1.90 10.99 3.89
CA PRO A 50 0.97 10.25 3.05
C PRO A 50 -0.47 10.36 3.55
N SER A 51 -1.38 10.59 2.62
CA SER A 51 -2.83 10.68 2.88
C SER A 51 -3.51 9.32 2.83
N LEU A 52 -2.93 8.36 2.09
CA LEU A 52 -3.44 7.01 1.95
C LEU A 52 -2.31 5.99 2.06
N TYR A 53 -2.57 4.92 2.81
CA TYR A 53 -1.74 3.72 2.80
C TYR A 53 -2.55 2.51 2.32
N VAL A 54 -1.89 1.66 1.54
CA VAL A 54 -2.34 0.29 1.29
C VAL A 54 -1.21 -0.63 1.69
N THR A 55 -1.50 -1.67 2.47
CA THR A 55 -0.49 -2.59 3.00
C THR A 55 -0.76 -3.99 2.49
N ALA A 56 0.30 -4.74 2.19
CA ALA A 56 0.26 -6.20 2.11
C ALA A 56 0.96 -6.73 3.36
N GLU A 57 0.23 -7.41 4.22
CA GLU A 57 0.69 -7.89 5.52
C GLU A 57 0.71 -9.42 5.53
N LEU A 58 1.68 -10.05 6.19
CA LEU A 58 1.60 -11.49 6.41
C LEU A 58 0.42 -11.82 7.32
N ASN A 59 -0.37 -12.80 6.92
CA ASN A 59 -1.42 -13.37 7.76
C ASN A 59 -0.81 -14.08 8.98
N MET A 60 -1.49 -13.95 10.11
CA MET A 60 -1.16 -14.72 11.30
C MET A 60 -1.27 -16.22 11.01
N PRO A 61 -0.51 -17.09 11.71
CA PRO A 61 -0.50 -18.52 11.43
C PRO A 61 -1.89 -19.18 11.35
N ASN A 62 -2.85 -18.70 12.14
CA ASN A 62 -4.23 -19.20 12.18
C ASN A 62 -5.14 -18.69 11.04
N GLN A 63 -4.68 -17.75 10.22
CA GLN A 63 -5.43 -17.17 9.09
C GLN A 63 -4.86 -17.59 7.73
N ARG A 64 -3.77 -18.37 7.71
CA ARG A 64 -3.07 -18.75 6.47
C ARG A 64 -3.87 -19.63 5.52
N SER A 65 -4.98 -20.23 5.97
CA SER A 65 -5.91 -20.94 5.09
C SER A 65 -6.60 -20.03 4.06
N GLU A 66 -6.62 -18.72 4.31
CA GLU A 66 -7.16 -17.70 3.41
C GLU A 66 -6.09 -17.07 2.50
N GLY A 67 -4.86 -17.60 2.55
CA GLY A 67 -3.70 -17.06 1.85
C GLY A 67 -2.62 -16.56 2.81
N ARG A 68 -1.38 -16.48 2.34
CA ARG A 68 -0.22 -16.04 3.13
C ARG A 68 -0.28 -14.56 3.51
N TYR A 69 -0.95 -13.74 2.72
CA TYR A 69 -1.00 -12.29 2.89
C TYR A 69 -2.43 -11.79 2.97
N GLN A 70 -2.62 -10.63 3.61
CA GLN A 70 -3.84 -9.83 3.55
C GLN A 70 -3.53 -8.42 3.06
N VAL A 71 -4.51 -7.78 2.42
CA VAL A 71 -4.42 -6.37 2.03
C VAL A 71 -5.34 -5.52 2.90
N ARG A 72 -4.80 -4.41 3.40
CA ARG A 72 -5.52 -3.43 4.21
C ARG A 72 -5.33 -2.03 3.63
N VAL A 73 -6.39 -1.24 3.68
CA VAL A 73 -6.42 0.17 3.29
C VAL A 73 -6.51 1.00 4.55
N LEU A 74 -5.68 2.04 4.69
CA LEU A 74 -5.71 2.99 5.80
C LEU A 74 -5.84 4.41 5.26
N LEU A 75 -6.89 5.12 5.70
CA LEU A 75 -7.24 6.48 5.26
C LEU A 75 -7.88 7.23 6.44
N ASP A 76 -7.41 8.44 6.77
CA ASP A 76 -8.01 9.32 7.78
C ASP A 76 -8.43 8.63 9.09
N ASN A 77 -7.48 7.90 9.70
CA ASN A 77 -7.70 7.10 10.91
C ASN A 77 -8.70 5.94 10.80
N GLN A 78 -9.13 5.59 9.59
CA GLN A 78 -9.93 4.42 9.31
C GLN A 78 -9.07 3.33 8.68
N GLU A 79 -9.39 2.08 8.96
CA GLU A 79 -8.77 0.94 8.31
C GLU A 79 -9.82 -0.04 7.80
N LYS A 80 -9.54 -0.68 6.67
CA LYS A 80 -10.39 -1.73 6.11
C LYS A 80 -9.55 -2.83 5.50
N VAL A 81 -9.79 -4.07 5.94
CA VAL A 81 -9.27 -5.27 5.25
C VAL A 81 -10.05 -5.46 3.96
N MET A 82 -9.34 -5.59 2.86
CA MET A 82 -9.92 -5.74 1.53
C MET A 82 -9.99 -7.21 1.10
N GLY A 83 -9.11 -8.06 1.63
CA GLY A 83 -9.11 -9.50 1.38
C GLY A 83 -7.77 -10.15 1.73
N SER A 84 -7.76 -11.48 1.74
CA SER A 84 -6.58 -12.34 1.90
C SER A 84 -6.29 -13.09 0.62
N GLY A 85 -5.02 -13.42 0.37
CA GLY A 85 -4.58 -14.10 -0.85
C GLY A 85 -3.06 -14.21 -0.95
N ASP A 86 -2.56 -15.20 -1.69
CA ASP A 86 -1.13 -15.35 -1.94
C ASP A 86 -0.63 -14.33 -2.99
N GLU A 87 -1.53 -13.87 -3.86
CA GLU A 87 -1.25 -12.91 -4.93
C GLU A 87 -0.73 -11.56 -4.42
N TRP A 88 -1.03 -11.19 -3.17
CA TRP A 88 -0.54 -9.95 -2.56
C TRP A 88 0.95 -9.99 -2.23
N GLY A 89 1.58 -11.17 -2.27
CA GLY A 89 3.03 -11.33 -2.22
C GLY A 89 3.74 -10.90 -3.50
N ASP A 90 2.99 -10.73 -4.61
CA ASP A 90 3.50 -10.29 -5.89
C ASP A 90 3.41 -8.76 -6.03
N ILE A 91 4.52 -8.14 -6.40
CA ILE A 91 4.65 -6.69 -6.48
C ILE A 91 3.80 -6.09 -7.60
N GLU A 92 3.57 -6.79 -8.70
CA GLU A 92 2.76 -6.28 -9.83
C GLU A 92 1.29 -6.26 -9.45
N ASN A 93 0.78 -7.36 -8.92
CA ASN A 93 -0.59 -7.46 -8.43
C ASN A 93 -0.87 -6.43 -7.35
N PHE A 94 0.04 -6.30 -6.38
CA PHE A 94 -0.09 -5.32 -5.31
C PHE A 94 -0.05 -3.87 -5.84
N SER A 95 0.86 -3.55 -6.75
CA SER A 95 0.98 -2.20 -7.32
C SER A 95 -0.30 -1.83 -8.10
N LEU A 96 -0.79 -2.72 -8.96
CA LEU A 96 -2.01 -2.49 -9.74
C LEU A 96 -3.23 -2.31 -8.84
N PHE A 97 -3.39 -3.17 -7.83
CA PHE A 97 -4.51 -3.09 -6.89
C PHE A 97 -4.48 -1.78 -6.08
N SER A 98 -3.34 -1.46 -5.47
CA SER A 98 -3.20 -0.28 -4.61
C SER A 98 -3.37 1.03 -5.39
N MET A 99 -2.82 1.13 -6.61
CA MET A 99 -3.06 2.28 -7.50
C MET A 99 -4.53 2.37 -7.91
N GLY A 100 -5.19 1.24 -8.19
CA GLY A 100 -6.62 1.21 -8.49
C GLY A 100 -7.49 1.71 -7.33
N ILE A 101 -7.09 1.46 -6.08
CA ILE A 101 -7.75 2.03 -4.89
C ILE A 101 -7.54 3.56 -4.86
N ALA A 102 -6.31 4.04 -5.04
CA ALA A 102 -6.02 5.47 -5.06
C ALA A 102 -6.80 6.18 -6.17
N ALA A 103 -6.77 5.67 -7.41
CA ALA A 103 -7.49 6.26 -8.53
C ALA A 103 -9.01 6.36 -8.27
N LYS A 104 -9.61 5.34 -7.64
CA LYS A 104 -11.04 5.37 -7.28
C LYS A 104 -11.36 6.38 -6.18
N LEU A 105 -10.54 6.44 -5.12
CA LEU A 105 -10.79 7.33 -3.98
C LEU A 105 -10.65 8.80 -4.37
N TYR A 106 -9.65 9.12 -5.20
CA TYR A 106 -9.36 10.50 -5.64
C TYR A 106 -10.00 10.86 -7.00
N GLN A 107 -10.88 9.99 -7.52
CA GLN A 107 -11.61 10.21 -8.78
C GLN A 107 -10.71 10.45 -10.01
N LEU A 108 -9.54 9.82 -10.03
CA LEU A 108 -8.52 9.95 -11.08
C LEU A 108 -8.74 8.91 -12.19
N GLY A 109 -9.99 8.66 -12.56
CA GLY A 109 -10.37 7.57 -13.48
C GLY A 109 -9.79 7.69 -14.89
N ASP A 110 -9.44 8.91 -15.31
CA ASP A 110 -8.89 9.21 -16.63
C ASP A 110 -7.35 9.38 -16.61
N GLU A 111 -6.70 9.30 -15.44
CA GLU A 111 -5.26 9.47 -15.29
C GLU A 111 -4.54 8.12 -15.39
N GLU A 112 -3.57 8.01 -16.32
CA GLU A 112 -2.74 6.82 -16.42
C GLU A 112 -1.52 6.90 -15.49
N PRO A 113 -1.27 5.89 -14.63
CA PRO A 113 -0.10 5.89 -13.75
C PRO A 113 1.21 5.87 -14.54
N ARG A 114 2.04 6.91 -14.38
CA ARG A 114 3.36 6.97 -15.00
C ARG A 114 4.41 6.41 -14.04
N ARG A 115 5.04 5.29 -14.40
CA ARG A 115 6.13 4.71 -13.61
C ARG A 115 7.39 5.58 -13.70
N LEU A 116 7.95 5.91 -12.55
CA LEU A 116 9.17 6.72 -12.40
C LEU A 116 10.41 5.87 -12.09
N LEU A 117 10.21 4.72 -11.43
CA LEU A 117 11.22 3.71 -11.05
C LEU A 117 10.61 2.31 -11.10
#